data_AF-A0A7S2L6Q3-F1
#
_entry.id   AF-A0A7S2L6Q3-F1
#
_cell.length_a   1.000
_cell.length_b   1.000
_cell.length_c   1.000
_cell.angle_alpha   90.00
_cell.angle_beta   90.00
_cell.angle_gamma   90.00
#
_symmetry.space_group_name_H-M   'P 1'
#
loop_
_entity.id
_entity.type
_entity.pdbx_description
1 polymer ?
#
loop_
_entity_poly.entity_id
_entity_poly.type
_entity_poly.pdbx_seq_one_letter_code
_entity_poly.pdbx_strand_id
1 'polypeptide(L)'
;MADAAAHPSSPSTVRSEDSVQELTRLAGTFQKQSHGLWTRWSKRHFLLQGGVLFWSNRELTGDTVELRDSAKVSFIDLSQTSVEVRGYGVAGLVIVKPSSRSSWHTGDRHGCVGTRRSIFFDVGT
;
A
#
# COMPACT_ATOMS: atom_id res chain seq x y z
N MET A 1 -24.74 -59.43 6.38
CA MET A 1 -24.20 -59.05 5.05
C MET A 1 -24.96 -57.81 4.60
N ALA A 2 -24.22 -56.78 4.16
CA ALA A 2 -24.62 -55.40 3.80
C ALA A 2 -25.03 -54.53 5.00
N ASP A 3 -24.24 -53.62 5.56
CA ASP A 3 -23.19 -52.69 5.08
C ASP A 3 -23.67 -51.49 4.25
N ALA A 4 -23.18 -50.31 4.68
CA ALA A 4 -23.21 -48.96 4.09
C ALA A 4 -24.59 -48.27 3.93
N ALA A 5 -24.74 -46.94 4.08
CA ALA A 5 -23.74 -45.88 4.04
C ALA A 5 -24.19 -44.67 4.87
N ALA A 6 -23.22 -44.08 5.56
CA ALA A 6 -23.29 -42.77 6.19
C ALA A 6 -23.49 -41.66 5.13
N HIS A 7 -24.39 -40.72 5.40
CA HIS A 7 -24.44 -39.48 4.65
C HIS A 7 -23.39 -38.49 5.19
N PRO A 8 -22.53 -37.92 4.33
CA PRO A 8 -21.45 -37.03 4.74
C PRO A 8 -21.96 -35.67 5.19
N SER A 9 -21.47 -35.24 6.36
CA SER A 9 -21.60 -33.91 6.92
C SER A 9 -21.15 -32.83 5.92
N SER A 10 -21.98 -31.81 5.78
CA SER A 10 -21.71 -30.60 4.98
C SER A 10 -20.34 -30.01 5.30
N PRO A 11 -19.57 -29.53 4.31
CA PRO A 11 -18.32 -28.86 4.55
C PRO A 11 -18.60 -27.50 5.21
N SER A 12 -18.23 -27.39 6.48
CA SER A 12 -18.10 -26.13 7.19
C SER A 12 -17.14 -25.24 6.41
N THR A 13 -17.66 -24.20 5.78
CA THR A 13 -16.86 -23.09 5.26
C THR A 13 -16.17 -22.44 6.46
N VAL A 14 -14.94 -22.88 6.75
CA VAL A 14 -14.02 -22.19 7.63
C VAL A 14 -13.75 -20.85 6.96
N ARG A 15 -14.51 -19.83 7.36
CA ARG A 15 -14.21 -18.45 7.01
C ARG A 15 -12.89 -18.12 7.70
N SER A 16 -11.82 -18.06 6.91
CA SER A 16 -10.55 -17.46 7.31
C SER A 16 -10.73 -15.95 7.50
N GLU A 17 -11.43 -15.55 8.57
CA GLU A 17 -11.62 -14.15 8.97
C GLU A 17 -10.59 -13.70 10.03
N ASP A 18 -9.70 -14.59 10.48
CA ASP A 18 -8.82 -14.38 11.66
C ASP A 18 -7.36 -13.98 11.36
N SER A 19 -7.04 -13.33 10.25
CA SER A 19 -5.63 -12.91 10.01
C SER A 19 -5.44 -11.57 9.31
N VAL A 20 -6.47 -10.72 9.27
CA VAL A 20 -6.20 -9.28 9.12
C VAL A 20 -5.87 -8.76 10.52
N GLN A 21 -4.72 -9.19 11.06
CA GLN A 21 -4.08 -8.42 12.11
C GLN A 21 -4.04 -7.00 11.60
N GLU A 22 -4.67 -6.12 12.34
CA GLU A 22 -4.71 -4.69 12.12
C GLU A 22 -3.26 -4.22 12.01
N LEU A 23 -2.72 -4.18 10.79
CA LEU A 23 -1.41 -3.64 10.46
C LEU A 23 -1.53 -2.13 10.59
N THR A 24 -1.69 -1.68 11.83
CA THR A 24 -1.90 -0.27 12.19
C THR A 24 -0.68 0.56 11.82
N ARG A 25 0.49 -0.09 11.73
CA ARG A 25 1.77 0.54 11.42
C ARG A 25 2.72 -0.43 10.70
N LEU A 26 3.18 -0.06 9.51
CA LEU A 26 4.25 -0.74 8.77
C LEU A 26 5.31 0.26 8.33
N ALA A 27 6.59 -0.02 8.57
CA ALA A 27 7.68 0.85 8.17
C ALA A 27 8.73 0.08 7.35
N GLY A 28 9.38 0.76 6.43
CA GLY A 28 10.39 0.16 5.57
C GLY A 28 11.19 1.19 4.79
N THR A 29 12.27 0.73 4.15
CA THR A 29 13.07 1.58 3.29
C THR A 29 13.15 0.98 1.90
N PHE A 30 12.61 1.70 0.92
CA PHE A 30 12.46 1.22 -0.45
C PHE A 30 12.95 2.26 -1.45
N GLN A 31 13.23 1.86 -2.69
CA GLN A 31 13.42 2.85 -3.74
C GLN A 31 12.07 3.25 -4.32
N LYS A 32 11.88 4.55 -4.49
CA LYS A 32 10.71 5.11 -5.16
C LYS A 32 11.12 5.83 -6.42
N GLN A 33 10.37 5.58 -7.48
CA GLN A 33 10.53 6.30 -8.73
C GLN A 33 9.94 7.71 -8.64
N SER A 34 10.67 8.71 -9.14
CA SER A 34 10.14 10.07 -9.31
C SER A 34 9.17 10.14 -10.49
N HIS A 35 8.29 11.14 -10.44
CA HIS A 35 7.45 11.50 -11.57
C HIS A 35 7.90 12.88 -12.06
N GLY A 36 8.16 13.02 -13.36
CA GLY A 36 8.68 14.23 -13.98
C GLY A 36 9.35 13.93 -15.32
N LEU A 37 9.95 14.94 -15.94
CA LEU A 37 10.71 14.77 -17.18
C LEU A 37 11.93 13.85 -17.02
N TRP A 38 12.47 13.78 -15.80
CA TRP A 38 13.59 12.92 -15.44
C TRP A 38 13.12 11.86 -14.44
N THR A 39 13.02 10.64 -14.95
CA THR A 39 12.64 9.48 -14.15
C THR A 39 13.88 8.95 -13.43
N ARG A 40 13.90 9.02 -12.09
CA ARG A 40 14.98 8.49 -11.26
C ARG A 40 14.43 7.67 -10.12
N TRP A 41 15.16 6.63 -9.75
CA TRP A 41 14.93 5.90 -8.52
C TRP A 41 15.67 6.54 -7.37
N SER A 42 15.07 6.53 -6.19
CA SER A 42 15.70 7.11 -5.01
C SER A 42 15.21 6.44 -3.73
N LYS A 43 16.13 6.15 -2.83
CA LYS A 43 15.84 5.54 -1.52
C LYS A 43 15.02 6.49 -0.64
N ARG A 44 13.96 5.97 -0.03
CA ARG A 44 13.06 6.72 0.88
C ARG A 44 12.66 5.83 2.05
N HIS A 45 12.47 6.46 3.20
CA HIS A 45 11.84 5.81 4.35
C HIS A 45 10.34 5.94 4.20
N PHE A 46 9.64 4.82 4.37
CA PHE A 46 8.20 4.70 4.26
C PHE A 46 7.59 4.31 5.59
N LEU A 47 6.39 4.82 5.83
CA LEU A 47 5.56 4.45 6.96
C LEU A 47 4.10 4.42 6.50
N LEU A 48 3.47 3.25 6.54
CA LEU A 48 2.02 3.12 6.42
C LEU A 48 1.44 3.13 7.83
N GLN A 49 0.60 4.12 8.14
CA GLN A 49 -0.06 4.22 9.43
C GLN A 49 -1.48 4.78 9.27
N GLY A 50 -2.47 4.10 9.84
CA GLY A 50 -3.87 4.54 9.80
C GLY A 50 -4.41 4.74 8.38
N GLY A 51 -4.02 3.89 7.42
CA GLY A 51 -4.43 4.01 6.02
C GLY A 51 -3.67 5.07 5.21
N VAL A 52 -2.74 5.80 5.83
CA VAL A 52 -1.95 6.85 5.18
C VAL A 52 -0.53 6.36 4.95
N LEU A 53 -0.06 6.41 3.71
CA LEU A 53 1.31 6.07 3.36
C LEU A 53 2.17 7.33 3.33
N PHE A 54 3.11 7.44 4.24
CA PHE A 54 4.08 8.53 4.37
C PHE A 54 5.43 8.14 3.77
N TRP A 55 6.17 9.12 3.25
CA TRP A 55 7.57 8.93 2.89
C TRP A 55 8.43 10.20 3.02
N SER A 56 9.71 10.00 3.32
CA SER A 56 10.70 11.08 3.28
C SER A 56 12.13 10.59 3.00
N ASN A 57 13.08 11.53 2.91
CA ASN A 57 14.51 11.24 2.82
C ASN A 57 15.14 10.82 4.16
N ARG A 58 14.46 11.11 5.27
CA ARG A 58 14.90 10.78 6.63
C ARG A 58 13.96 9.74 7.22
N GLU A 59 14.43 9.06 8.26
CA GLU A 59 13.57 8.16 9.01
C GLU A 59 12.34 8.88 9.55
N LEU A 60 11.19 8.19 9.52
CA LEU A 60 9.90 8.73 9.92
C LEU A 60 9.60 8.31 11.35
N THR A 61 9.50 9.30 12.24
CA THR A 61 9.10 9.14 13.63
C THR A 61 7.92 10.06 13.91
N GLY A 62 7.02 9.64 14.79
CA GLY A 62 5.82 10.42 15.15
C GLY A 62 4.52 9.73 14.78
N ASP A 63 3.43 10.44 15.05
CA ASP A 63 2.07 10.03 14.73
C ASP A 63 1.58 10.58 13.38
N THR A 64 0.35 10.23 13.00
CA THR A 64 -0.24 10.63 11.71
C THR A 64 -0.41 12.15 11.59
N VAL A 65 -0.70 12.86 12.68
CA VAL A 65 -0.92 14.31 12.69
C VAL A 65 0.41 15.05 12.53
N GLU A 66 1.40 14.69 13.34
CA GLU A 66 2.76 15.26 13.28
C GLU A 66 3.38 15.09 11.88
N LEU A 67 3.18 13.91 11.28
CA LEU A 67 3.71 13.62 9.95
C LEU A 67 2.99 14.38 8.83
N ARG A 68 1.67 14.60 8.94
CA ARG A 68 0.90 15.40 7.96
C ARG A 68 1.28 16.87 7.98
N ASP A 69 1.66 17.40 9.15
CA ASP A 69 2.05 18.80 9.32
C ASP A 69 3.51 19.07 8.93
N SER A 70 4.32 18.02 8.76
CA SER A 70 5.73 18.14 8.37
C SER A 70 5.92 18.47 6.90
N ALA A 71 6.50 19.65 6.61
CA ALA A 71 6.82 20.09 5.24
C ALA A 71 7.83 19.21 4.49
N LYS A 72 8.59 18.36 5.20
CA LYS A 72 9.60 17.46 4.62
C LYS A 72 9.07 16.05 4.35
N VAL A 73 7.81 15.78 4.71
CA VAL A 73 7.15 14.49 4.55
C VAL A 73 6.11 14.62 3.46
N SER A 74 6.17 13.71 2.49
CA SER A 74 5.07 13.51 1.55
C SER A 74 4.21 12.37 2.06
N PHE A 75 2.92 12.39 1.73
CA PHE A 75 2.02 11.32 2.12
C PHE A 75 1.02 11.02 1.03
N ILE A 76 0.19 10.01 1.23
CA ILE A 76 -1.00 9.76 0.43
C ILE A 76 -2.02 9.07 1.31
N ASP A 77 -3.24 9.60 1.35
CA ASP A 77 -4.32 8.99 2.12
C ASP A 77 -5.03 7.94 1.26
N LEU A 78 -4.69 6.66 1.49
CA LEU A 78 -5.25 5.55 0.72
C LEU A 78 -6.73 5.31 1.08
N SER A 79 -7.26 5.93 2.14
CA SER A 79 -8.70 5.89 2.42
C SER A 79 -9.49 6.86 1.54
N GLN A 80 -8.83 7.89 0.99
CA GLN A 80 -9.48 8.91 0.15
C GLN A 80 -9.46 8.56 -1.33
N THR A 81 -8.58 7.65 -1.74
CA THR A 81 -8.47 7.17 -3.12
C THR A 81 -8.52 5.66 -3.16
N SER A 82 -9.52 5.08 -3.81
CA SER A 82 -9.50 3.63 -4.11
C SER A 82 -8.31 3.29 -4.99
N VAL A 83 -7.52 2.30 -4.59
CA VAL A 83 -6.28 1.91 -5.26
C VAL A 83 -6.25 0.45 -5.70
N GLU A 84 -5.57 0.20 -6.81
CA GLU A 84 -5.12 -1.12 -7.22
C GLU A 84 -3.64 -1.28 -6.86
N VAL A 85 -3.29 -2.37 -6.17
CA VAL A 85 -1.92 -2.74 -5.85
C VAL A 85 -1.52 -3.96 -6.67
N ARG A 86 -0.36 -3.90 -7.32
CA ARG A 86 0.21 -5.02 -8.10
C ARG A 86 1.64 -5.29 -7.68
N GLY A 87 1.92 -6.51 -7.24
CA GLY A 87 3.27 -6.98 -6.95
C GLY A 87 3.84 -7.81 -8.11
N TYR A 88 5.10 -7.58 -8.44
CA TYR A 88 5.89 -8.35 -9.41
C TYR A 88 7.05 -9.00 -8.66
N GLY A 89 6.79 -10.17 -8.07
CA GLY A 89 7.71 -10.84 -7.14
C GLY A 89 9.11 -11.10 -7.71
N VAL A 90 9.19 -11.55 -8.98
CA VAL A 90 10.48 -11.81 -9.66
C VAL A 90 11.35 -10.54 -9.77
N ALA A 91 10.72 -9.37 -9.85
CA ALA A 91 11.42 -8.10 -10.02
C ALA A 91 11.51 -7.28 -8.73
N GLY A 92 10.99 -7.78 -7.60
CA GLY A 92 10.93 -7.01 -6.36
C GLY A 92 10.15 -5.69 -6.49
N LEU A 93 9.19 -5.60 -7.43
CA LEU A 93 8.52 -4.35 -7.77
C LEU A 93 7.07 -4.34 -7.27
N VAL A 94 6.68 -3.28 -6.59
CA VAL A 94 5.28 -3.01 -6.21
C VAL A 94 4.81 -1.74 -6.92
N ILE A 95 3.64 -1.82 -7.56
CA ILE A 95 2.99 -0.70 -8.24
C ILE A 95 1.67 -0.41 -7.54
N VAL A 96 1.49 0.83 -7.10
CA VAL A 96 0.23 1.32 -6.54
C VAL A 96 -0.33 2.37 -7.49
N LYS A 97 -1.59 2.23 -7.88
CA LYS A 97 -2.26 3.20 -8.77
C LYS A 97 -3.70 3.44 -8.31
N PRO A 98 -4.31 4.58 -8.63
CA PRO A 98 -5.73 4.74 -8.45
C PRO A 98 -6.49 3.67 -9.24
N SER A 99 -7.62 3.22 -8.71
CA SER A 99 -8.52 2.31 -9.41
C SER A 99 -8.94 2.88 -10.75
N SER A 100 -9.38 2.01 -11.67
CA SER A 100 -9.95 2.48 -12.93
C SER A 100 -11.00 3.58 -12.70
N ARG A 101 -10.90 4.68 -13.45
CA ARG A 101 -11.72 5.91 -13.36
C ARG A 101 -11.40 6.88 -12.22
N SER A 102 -10.60 6.50 -11.22
CA SER A 102 -10.17 7.38 -10.12
C SER A 102 -8.88 8.15 -10.47
N SER A 103 -8.62 9.21 -9.72
CA SER A 103 -7.33 9.91 -9.64
C SER A 103 -6.94 10.03 -8.18
N TRP A 104 -5.65 10.28 -7.91
CA TRP A 104 -5.20 10.63 -6.55
C TRP A 104 -5.97 11.83 -6.00
N HIS A 105 -6.28 11.80 -4.71
CA HIS A 105 -6.99 12.88 -4.04
C HIS A 105 -6.15 14.16 -4.05
N THR A 106 -6.83 15.31 -4.19
CA THR A 106 -6.15 16.61 -4.38
C THR A 106 -5.36 17.06 -3.14
N GLY A 107 -5.69 16.52 -1.97
CA GLY A 107 -5.04 16.83 -0.70
C GLY A 107 -3.75 16.07 -0.41
N ASP A 108 -3.38 15.08 -1.23
CA ASP A 108 -2.31 14.12 -0.91
C ASP A 108 -0.87 14.66 -0.98
N ARG A 109 -0.63 15.99 -1.07
CA ARG A 109 0.71 16.64 -0.98
C ARG A 109 1.89 15.90 -1.65
N HIS A 110 1.66 15.25 -2.78
CA HIS A 110 2.68 14.52 -3.54
C HIS A 110 2.72 14.97 -5.01
N GLY A 111 3.79 14.65 -5.72
CA GLY A 111 3.97 15.10 -7.11
C GLY A 111 3.00 14.49 -8.15
N CYS A 112 2.02 13.67 -7.74
CA CYS A 112 1.03 13.04 -8.63
C CYS A 112 -0.42 13.30 -8.23
N VAL A 113 -0.64 14.21 -7.28
CA VAL A 113 -1.96 14.71 -6.88
C VAL A 113 -2.82 15.05 -8.10
N GLY A 114 -4.08 14.61 -8.12
CA GLY A 114 -5.02 14.88 -9.21
C GLY A 114 -4.71 14.15 -10.53
N THR A 115 -3.77 13.19 -10.54
CA THR A 115 -3.43 12.40 -11.73
C THR A 115 -3.82 10.94 -11.59
N ARG A 116 -3.76 10.18 -12.70
CA ARG A 116 -3.91 8.71 -12.72
C ARG A 116 -2.58 7.96 -12.73
N ARG A 117 -1.46 8.65 -12.50
CA ARG A 117 -0.12 8.05 -12.58
C ARG A 117 0.10 7.05 -11.46
N SER A 118 0.74 5.93 -11.75
CA SER A 118 1.10 4.93 -10.74
C SER A 118 2.32 5.37 -9.92
N ILE A 119 2.40 4.95 -8.67
CA ILE A 119 3.59 5.03 -7.83
C ILE A 119 4.31 3.68 -7.91
N PHE A 120 5.62 3.71 -8.11
CA PHE A 120 6.46 2.52 -8.24
C PHE A 120 7.41 2.43 -7.05
N PHE A 121 7.48 1.23 -6.48
CA PHE A 121 8.36 0.87 -5.37
C PHE A 121 9.22 -0.33 -5.77
N ASP A 122 10.52 -0.21 -5.64
CA ASP A 122 11.45 -1.33 -5.67
C ASP A 122 11.76 -1.70 -4.21
N VAL A 123 11.33 -2.90 -3.84
CA VAL A 123 11.44 -3.47 -2.49
C VAL A 123 12.55 -4.52 -2.38
N GLY A 124 13.31 -4.75 -3.46
CA GLY A 124 14.30 -5.81 -3.55
C GLY A 124 13.68 -7.21 -3.73
N THR A 125 14.52 -8.18 -4.10
CA THR A 125 14.20 -9.62 -4.15
C THR A 125 14.65 -10.33 -2.89
#